data_AF-A0A959CGB0-F1
#
_entry.id   AF-A0A959CGB0-F1
#
_cell.length_a   1.000
_cell.length_b   1.000
_cell.length_c   1.000
_cell.angle_alpha   90.00
_cell.angle_beta   90.00
_cell.angle_gamma   90.00
#
_symmetry.space_group_name_H-M   'P 1'
#
loop_
_entity.id
_entity.type
_entity.pdbx_description
1 polymer ?
#
loop_
_entity_poly.entity_id
_entity_poly.type
_entity_poly.pdbx_seq_one_letter_code
_entity_poly.pdbx_strand_id
1 'polypeptide(L)'
;MKHWPLYVFCLLALSSCGTENKQQANTRQEQPAATATDPQAQQIVDAAIEKHGGSKYEDCRVKFDFRGRHYIATRQGAKFQYERIFTDTAGAEVRDVLTHDG
;
A
#
# COMPACT_ATOMS: atom_id res chain seq x y z
N MET A 1 -53.98 41.41 0.16
CA MET A 1 -54.63 40.08 0.12
C MET A 1 -55.06 39.77 -1.31
N LYS A 2 -54.25 39.04 -2.07
CA LYS A 2 -54.74 38.07 -3.07
C LYS A 2 -53.55 37.27 -3.59
N HIS A 3 -53.80 35.99 -3.69
CA HIS A 3 -52.85 34.90 -3.54
C HIS A 3 -52.33 34.51 -4.93
N TRP A 4 -51.01 34.37 -5.04
CA TRP A 4 -50.33 33.83 -6.21
C TRP A 4 -50.72 32.35 -6.36
N PRO A 5 -51.10 31.86 -7.56
CA PRO A 5 -51.60 30.51 -7.73
C PRO A 5 -50.45 29.49 -7.62
N LEU A 6 -50.33 28.98 -6.41
CA LEU A 6 -49.52 27.82 -6.02
C LEU A 6 -50.23 26.54 -6.46
N TYR A 7 -50.42 26.24 -7.75
CA TYR A 7 -51.02 24.94 -8.13
C TYR A 7 -50.85 24.52 -9.61
N VAL A 8 -49.66 24.61 -10.21
CA VAL A 8 -49.39 23.94 -11.52
C VAL A 8 -47.96 23.38 -11.61
N PHE A 9 -47.38 22.89 -10.51
CA PHE A 9 -46.05 22.26 -10.56
C PHE A 9 -45.90 21.05 -9.63
N CYS A 10 -46.98 20.27 -9.44
CA CYS A 10 -46.99 19.11 -8.55
C CYS A 10 -47.52 17.81 -9.20
N LEU A 11 -47.26 17.60 -10.49
CA LEU A 11 -47.64 16.36 -11.20
C LEU A 11 -46.55 15.85 -12.17
N LEU A 12 -45.30 15.75 -11.69
CA LEU A 12 -44.24 14.96 -12.34
C LEU A 12 -43.38 14.24 -11.28
N ALA A 13 -44.02 13.48 -10.40
CA ALA A 13 -43.35 12.66 -9.39
C ALA A 13 -43.93 11.24 -9.32
N LEU A 14 -44.15 10.59 -10.47
CA LEU A 14 -44.55 9.17 -10.56
C LEU A 14 -43.77 8.44 -11.68
N SER A 15 -42.45 8.54 -11.64
CA SER A 15 -41.57 7.54 -12.25
C SER A 15 -40.45 7.21 -11.28
N SER A 16 -40.85 6.79 -10.07
CA SER A 16 -39.95 6.10 -9.15
C SER A 16 -39.79 4.68 -9.66
N CYS A 17 -38.61 4.44 -10.21
CA CYS A 17 -38.06 3.14 -10.56
C CYS A 17 -38.40 2.10 -9.48
N GLY A 18 -39.08 1.03 -9.86
CA GLY A 18 -39.08 -0.20 -9.09
C GLY A 18 -37.64 -0.74 -9.11
N THR A 19 -36.93 -0.60 -8.01
CA THR A 19 -35.63 -1.27 -7.82
C THR A 19 -35.79 -2.24 -6.66
N GLU A 20 -35.77 -3.53 -6.97
CA GLU A 20 -35.76 -4.61 -6.00
C GLU A 20 -34.54 -4.47 -5.10
N ASN A 21 -34.78 -4.25 -3.81
CA ASN A 21 -33.74 -4.28 -2.80
C ASN A 21 -33.35 -5.74 -2.53
N LYS A 22 -32.44 -6.28 -3.33
CA LYS A 22 -31.73 -7.51 -2.97
C LYS A 22 -30.66 -7.14 -1.94
N GLN A 23 -30.99 -7.41 -0.68
CA GLN A 23 -30.02 -7.47 0.41
C GLN A 23 -28.89 -8.41 0.02
N GLN A 24 -27.74 -7.85 -0.34
CA GLN A 24 -26.50 -8.61 -0.46
C GLN A 24 -26.01 -8.90 0.96
N ALA A 25 -26.24 -10.16 1.38
CA ALA A 25 -25.62 -10.71 2.57
C ALA A 25 -24.09 -10.64 2.41
N ASN A 26 -23.44 -10.01 3.39
CA ASN A 26 -22.00 -9.87 3.50
C ASN A 26 -21.35 -11.25 3.71
N THR A 27 -20.96 -11.90 2.62
CA THR A 27 -20.02 -13.03 2.65
C THR A 27 -18.62 -12.44 2.53
N ARG A 28 -17.77 -12.61 3.55
CA ARG A 28 -16.32 -12.44 3.40
C ARG A 28 -15.88 -13.43 2.33
N GLN A 29 -15.67 -12.95 1.12
CA GLN A 29 -15.01 -13.73 0.09
C GLN A 29 -13.53 -13.82 0.48
N GLU A 30 -13.12 -15.03 0.82
CA GLU A 30 -11.74 -15.44 0.92
C GLU A 30 -11.09 -15.18 -0.44
N GLN A 31 -10.07 -14.33 -0.45
CA GLN A 31 -9.41 -13.89 -1.68
C GLN A 31 -8.74 -15.09 -2.37
N PRO A 32 -9.09 -15.41 -3.62
CA PRO A 32 -8.45 -16.52 -4.33
C PRO A 32 -6.96 -16.21 -4.54
N ALA A 33 -6.12 -17.20 -4.30
CA ALA A 33 -4.70 -17.15 -4.59
C ALA A 33 -4.46 -16.87 -6.09
N ALA A 34 -3.59 -15.88 -6.35
CA ALA A 34 -2.94 -15.55 -7.63
C ALA A 34 -3.79 -15.70 -8.90
N THR A 35 -4.47 -14.62 -9.27
CA THR A 35 -5.03 -14.40 -10.62
C THR A 35 -3.94 -14.46 -11.70
N ALA A 36 -4.31 -14.96 -12.89
CA ALA A 36 -3.44 -14.99 -14.06
C ALA A 36 -2.85 -13.60 -14.35
N THR A 37 -1.53 -13.48 -14.28
CA THR A 37 -0.80 -12.24 -14.55
C THR A 37 -0.84 -11.94 -16.05
N ASP A 38 -1.25 -10.73 -16.42
CA ASP A 38 -1.09 -10.23 -17.79
C ASP A 38 0.40 -10.29 -18.19
N PRO A 39 0.77 -11.04 -19.24
CA PRO A 39 2.17 -11.19 -19.66
C PRO A 39 2.86 -9.87 -19.98
N GLN A 40 2.13 -8.88 -20.52
CA GLN A 40 2.70 -7.57 -20.83
C GLN A 40 2.99 -6.78 -19.53
N ALA A 41 2.10 -6.87 -18.54
CA ALA A 41 2.33 -6.26 -17.25
C ALA A 41 3.56 -6.87 -16.55
N GLN A 42 3.71 -8.20 -16.64
CA GLN A 42 4.87 -8.89 -16.07
C GLN A 42 6.19 -8.46 -16.72
N GLN A 43 6.22 -8.31 -18.05
CA GLN A 43 7.41 -7.84 -18.76
C GLN A 43 7.88 -6.45 -18.30
N ILE A 44 6.94 -5.54 -18.02
CA ILE A 44 7.27 -4.20 -17.53
C ILE A 44 7.89 -4.29 -16.13
N VAL A 45 7.33 -5.13 -15.26
CA VAL A 45 7.85 -5.36 -13.91
C VAL A 45 9.25 -5.98 -13.96
N ASP A 46 9.45 -7.01 -14.79
CA ASP A 46 10.73 -7.69 -14.93
C ASP A 46 11.82 -6.74 -15.45
N ALA A 47 11.49 -5.90 -16.45
CA ALA A 47 12.40 -4.90 -16.97
C ALA A 47 12.78 -3.85 -15.90
N ALA A 48 11.81 -3.41 -15.09
CA ALA A 48 12.09 -2.50 -13.98
C ALA A 48 13.03 -3.15 -12.94
N ILE A 49 12.75 -4.40 -12.55
CA ILE A 49 13.59 -5.16 -11.61
C ILE A 49 15.03 -5.24 -12.14
N GLU A 50 15.22 -5.65 -13.39
CA GLU A 50 16.53 -5.77 -14.02
C GLU A 50 17.28 -4.43 -14.03
N LYS A 51 16.62 -3.34 -14.44
CA LYS A 51 17.25 -2.01 -14.51
C LYS A 51 17.60 -1.43 -13.15
N HIS A 52 16.84 -1.76 -12.11
CA HIS A 52 17.05 -1.20 -10.77
C HIS A 52 17.97 -2.03 -9.88
N GLY A 53 18.48 -3.16 -10.36
CA GLY A 53 19.52 -3.96 -9.68
C GLY A 53 19.17 -5.44 -9.56
N GLY A 54 17.89 -5.81 -9.62
CA GLY A 54 17.40 -7.18 -9.65
C GLY A 54 18.05 -8.06 -8.58
N SER A 55 18.67 -9.14 -9.04
CA SER A 55 19.36 -10.13 -8.19
C SER A 55 20.52 -9.56 -7.38
N LYS A 56 21.07 -8.38 -7.72
CA LYS A 56 22.12 -7.74 -6.91
C LYS A 56 21.66 -7.39 -5.50
N TYR A 57 20.35 -7.32 -5.24
CA TYR A 57 19.82 -7.09 -3.90
C TYR A 57 19.64 -8.37 -3.07
N GLU A 58 19.80 -9.55 -3.66
CA GLU A 58 19.77 -10.82 -2.92
C GLU A 58 20.90 -10.87 -1.89
N ASP A 59 22.09 -10.41 -2.27
CA ASP A 59 23.26 -10.26 -1.40
C ASP A 59 23.80 -8.83 -1.49
N CYS A 60 23.33 -7.95 -0.60
CA CYS A 60 23.72 -6.54 -0.62
C CYS A 60 23.95 -5.98 0.78
N ARG A 61 24.81 -4.96 0.86
CA ARG A 61 25.01 -4.14 2.06
C ARG A 61 24.92 -2.67 1.67
N VAL A 62 23.85 -2.02 2.11
CA VAL A 62 23.57 -0.61 1.84
C VAL A 62 23.85 0.18 3.11
N LYS A 63 24.59 1.28 2.97
CA LYS A 63 24.88 2.22 4.07
C LYS A 63 24.56 3.63 3.62
N PHE A 64 23.89 4.40 4.48
CA PHE A 64 23.60 5.79 4.21
C PHE A 64 23.33 6.56 5.49
N ASP A 65 23.57 7.86 5.44
CA ASP A 65 23.23 8.77 6.52
C ASP A 65 21.93 9.50 6.20
N PHE A 66 21.02 9.52 7.17
CA PHE A 66 19.76 10.24 7.04
C PHE A 66 19.32 10.83 8.37
N ARG A 67 18.98 12.13 8.37
CA ARG A 67 18.51 12.85 9.56
C ARG A 67 19.44 12.70 10.78
N GLY A 68 20.76 12.75 10.56
CA GLY A 68 21.77 12.64 11.62
C GLY A 68 21.91 11.25 12.22
N ARG A 69 21.51 10.20 11.48
CA ARG A 69 21.64 8.79 11.90
C ARG A 69 22.29 7.99 10.78
N HIS A 70 23.12 7.02 11.14
CA HIS A 70 23.74 6.09 10.20
C HIS A 70 22.89 4.82 10.11
N TYR A 71 22.48 4.45 8.91
CA TYR A 71 21.68 3.26 8.63
C TYR A 71 22.48 2.22 7.88
N ILE A 72 22.32 0.96 8.26
CA ILE A 72 22.91 -0.18 7.57
C ILE A 72 21.80 -1.20 7.31
N ALA A 73 21.64 -1.58 6.05
CA ALA A 73 20.78 -2.69 5.65
C ALA A 73 21.65 -3.76 4.99
N THR A 74 21.65 -4.97 5.56
CA THR A 74 22.37 -6.12 5.01
C THR A 74 21.35 -7.20 4.63
N ARG A 75 21.46 -7.71 3.41
CA ARG A 75 20.78 -8.93 2.95
C ARG A 75 21.80 -9.98 2.56
N GLN A 76 21.49 -11.22 2.91
CA GLN A 76 22.20 -12.42 2.51
C GLN A 76 21.17 -13.50 2.18
N GLY A 77 20.71 -13.54 0.93
CA GLY A 77 19.56 -14.31 0.49
C GLY A 77 18.31 -14.02 1.34
N ALA A 78 17.80 -15.05 2.03
CA ALA A 78 16.63 -14.93 2.91
C ALA A 78 16.91 -14.21 4.24
N LYS A 79 18.19 -14.06 4.63
CA LYS A 79 18.59 -13.43 5.89
C LYS A 79 18.73 -11.93 5.73
N PHE A 80 18.32 -11.19 6.76
CA PHE A 80 18.49 -9.73 6.80
C PHE A 80 18.95 -9.25 8.17
N GLN A 81 19.62 -8.10 8.16
CA GLN A 81 19.91 -7.30 9.35
C GLN A 81 19.76 -5.82 9.02
N TYR A 82 19.05 -5.11 9.90
CA TYR A 82 18.94 -3.65 9.87
C TYR A 82 19.60 -3.07 11.11
N GLU A 83 20.41 -2.04 10.90
CA GLU A 83 21.06 -1.31 11.98
C GLU A 83 20.74 0.18 11.88
N ARG A 84 20.58 0.82 13.03
CA ARG A 84 20.47 2.26 13.16
C ARG A 84 21.41 2.74 14.26
N ILE A 85 22.35 3.60 13.91
CA ILE A 85 23.37 4.13 14.81
C ILE A 85 23.19 5.64 14.94
N PHE A 86 23.12 6.14 16.17
CA PHE A 86 22.93 7.55 16.48
C PHE A 86 23.37 7.88 17.90
N THR A 87 23.59 9.16 18.19
CA THR A 87 23.84 9.65 19.55
C THR A 87 22.52 10.04 20.21
N ASP A 88 22.26 9.58 21.42
CA ASP A 88 21.07 9.95 22.19
C ASP A 88 21.21 11.34 22.87
N THR A 89 20.19 11.73 23.63
CA THR A 89 20.17 13.02 24.33
C THR A 89 21.17 13.12 25.47
N ALA A 90 21.69 12.00 25.98
CA ALA A 90 22.71 11.96 27.02
C ALA A 90 24.14 11.97 26.44
N GLY A 91 24.28 11.97 25.11
CA GLY A 91 25.57 11.93 24.42
C GLY A 91 26.13 10.53 24.24
N ALA A 92 25.36 9.48 24.55
CA ALA A 92 25.78 8.09 24.36
C ALA A 92 25.49 7.62 22.94
N GLU A 93 26.39 6.81 22.37
CA GLU A 93 26.11 6.13 21.11
C GLU A 93 25.13 4.98 21.34
N VAL A 94 24.07 4.96 20.55
CA VAL A 94 23.06 3.91 20.51
C VAL A 94 23.16 3.20 19.17
N ARG A 95 23.17 1.86 19.22
CA ARG A 95 23.10 0.98 18.05
C ARG A 95 21.94 0.01 18.19
N ASP A 96 20.87 0.29 17.45
CA ASP A 96 19.74 -0.63 17.32
C ASP A 96 20.06 -1.68 16.27
N VAL A 97 19.72 -2.95 16.52
CA VAL A 97 19.88 -4.07 15.58
C VAL A 97 18.59 -4.87 15.51
N LEU A 98 18.07 -5.06 14.30
CA LEU A 98 16.96 -5.96 14.00
C LEU A 98 17.43 -7.05 13.05
N THR A 99 17.17 -8.31 13.36
CA THR A 99 17.55 -9.46 12.53
C THR A 99 16.32 -10.28 12.14
N HIS A 100 16.52 -11.31 11.32
CA HIS A 100 15.43 -12.22 10.95
C HIS A 100 14.90 -13.06 12.12
N ASP A 101 15.67 -13.20 13.20
CA ASP A 101 15.31 -14.04 14.36
C ASP A 101 14.52 -13.29 15.45
N GLY A 102 14.25 -11.99 15.25
CA GLY A 102 13.65 -11.11 16.25
C GLY A 102 14.70 -10.33 17.02
#